data_AF-A0A455UH97-F1
#
_entry.id   AF-A0A455UH97-F1
#
_cell.length_a   1.000
_cell.length_b   1.000
_cell.length_c   1.000
_cell.angle_alpha   90.00
_cell.angle_beta   90.00
_cell.angle_gamma   90.00
#
_symmetry.space_group_name_H-M   'P 1'
#
loop_
_entity.id
_entity.type
_entity.pdbx_description
1 polymer ?
#
loop_
_entity_poly.entity_id
_entity_poly.type
_entity_poly.pdbx_seq_one_letter_code
_entity_poly.pdbx_strand_id
1 'polypeptide(L)'
;MPIYTPQGSQITLGTVAQIKVTDGPPMLKSENARLTGWVYVDVRDRDMATVVKDIRAKINDEIELESGMSIRYSGQFEFMERANAKLKLVVPATIVIIFVLLYLIFKRFSEALLILATLPFALTGGVWILYLLDYNLSVATGIGFIALAGVSAEFGVIMLLYLTNAWVERNKAGHFDEPALLGRSVREPCSAFGLR
;
A
#
# COMPACT_ATOMS: atom_id res chain seq x y z
N MET A 1 23.79 61.48 -5.59
CA MET A 1 22.89 62.10 -4.60
C MET A 1 23.70 63.02 -3.69
N PRO A 2 23.31 64.31 -3.54
CA PRO A 2 23.94 65.24 -2.60
C PRO A 2 23.50 64.96 -1.15
N ILE A 3 24.41 65.09 -0.18
CA ILE A 3 24.17 64.94 1.26
C ILE A 3 24.86 66.07 2.04
N TYR A 4 24.27 66.47 3.17
CA TYR A 4 24.86 67.46 4.07
C TYR A 4 25.58 66.77 5.22
N THR A 5 26.81 67.21 5.49
CA THR A 5 27.60 66.76 6.64
C THR A 5 27.10 67.44 7.93
N PRO A 6 27.38 66.85 9.11
CA PRO A 6 27.11 67.50 10.39
C PRO A 6 27.77 68.89 10.53
N GLN A 7 28.87 69.16 9.79
CA GLN A 7 29.53 70.46 9.73
C GLN A 7 28.91 71.44 8.71
N GLY A 8 27.79 71.09 8.06
CA GLY A 8 27.07 71.95 7.12
C GLY A 8 27.64 71.97 5.69
N SER A 9 28.73 71.25 5.42
CA SER A 9 29.28 71.12 4.07
C SER A 9 28.44 70.18 3.21
N GLN A 10 28.24 70.53 1.93
CA GLN A 10 27.53 69.71 0.95
C GLN A 10 28.51 68.83 0.18
N ILE A 11 28.32 67.52 0.24
CA ILE A 11 29.14 66.52 -0.47
C ILE A 11 28.25 65.57 -1.28
N THR A 12 28.84 64.74 -2.13
CA THR A 12 28.09 63.70 -2.86
C THR A 12 28.26 62.34 -2.20
N LEU A 13 27.27 61.46 -2.32
CA LEU A 13 27.34 60.09 -1.79
C LEU A 13 28.57 59.32 -2.31
N GLY A 14 29.01 59.59 -3.55
CA GLY A 14 30.22 58.99 -4.13
C GLY A 14 31.53 59.45 -3.48
N THR A 15 31.53 60.56 -2.72
CA THR A 15 32.70 61.05 -1.98
C THR A 15 32.95 60.25 -0.70
N VAL A 16 31.92 59.56 -0.18
CA VAL A 16 31.98 58.83 1.11
C VAL A 16 31.68 57.33 1.00
N ALA A 17 31.13 56.86 -0.12
CA ALA A 17 30.79 55.45 -0.33
C ALA A 17 31.08 54.99 -1.77
N GLN A 18 31.51 53.73 -1.91
CA GLN A 18 31.63 53.07 -3.20
C GLN A 18 30.31 52.36 -3.53
N ILE A 19 29.67 52.75 -4.63
CA ILE A 19 28.42 52.14 -5.10
C ILE A 19 28.77 51.11 -6.16
N LYS A 20 28.44 49.84 -5.91
CA LYS A 20 28.60 48.74 -6.86
C LYS A 20 27.28 48.00 -7.00
N VAL A 21 26.96 47.59 -8.23
CA VAL A 21 25.86 46.67 -8.49
C VAL A 21 26.42 45.26 -8.31
N THR A 22 25.82 44.48 -7.42
CA THR A 22 26.24 43.11 -7.12
C THR A 22 25.03 42.20 -7.17
N ASP A 23 25.22 40.98 -7.68
CA ASP A 23 24.18 39.96 -7.59
C ASP A 23 24.00 39.51 -6.15
N GLY A 24 22.74 39.40 -5.74
CA GLY A 24 22.34 38.91 -4.42
C GLY A 24 21.24 37.86 -4.56
N PRO A 25 20.98 37.07 -3.50
CA PRO A 25 19.92 36.10 -3.52
C PRO A 25 18.57 36.80 -3.75
N PRO A 26 17.77 36.39 -4.76
CA PRO A 26 16.50 37.04 -5.05
C PRO A 26 15.47 36.80 -3.94
N MET A 27 15.60 35.70 -3.20
CA MET A 27 14.77 35.37 -2.05
C MET A 27 15.48 34.35 -1.17
N LEU A 28 15.46 34.56 0.15
CA LEU A 28 15.91 33.59 1.14
C LEU A 28 14.71 32.77 1.60
N LYS A 29 14.71 31.47 1.28
CA LYS A 29 13.72 30.52 1.79
C LYS A 29 14.31 29.71 2.93
N SER A 30 13.55 29.59 4.01
CA SER A 30 13.93 28.81 5.18
C SER A 30 12.80 27.87 5.58
N GLU A 31 13.15 26.65 5.92
CA GLU A 31 12.25 25.64 6.46
C GLU A 31 12.85 25.09 7.76
N ASN A 32 12.10 25.14 8.87
CA ASN A 32 12.60 24.75 10.20
C ASN A 32 13.91 25.45 10.60
N ALA A 33 14.01 26.76 10.33
CA ALA A 33 15.20 27.60 10.59
C ALA A 33 16.49 27.16 9.85
N ARG A 34 16.36 26.34 8.80
CA ARG A 34 17.46 25.98 7.89
C ARG A 34 17.20 26.58 6.52
N LEU A 35 18.24 27.13 5.89
CA LEU A 35 18.14 27.66 4.52
C LEU A 35 17.86 26.50 3.56
N THR A 36 16.83 26.64 2.72
CA THR A 36 16.35 25.56 1.86
C THR A 36 16.13 26.03 0.44
N GLY A 37 16.68 25.29 -0.53
CA GLY A 37 16.34 25.41 -1.94
C GLY A 37 15.31 24.34 -2.34
N TRP A 38 14.36 24.71 -3.19
CA TRP A 38 13.38 23.76 -3.73
C TRP A 38 13.64 23.50 -5.21
N VAL A 39 13.66 22.22 -5.58
CA VAL A 39 13.73 21.76 -6.97
C VAL A 39 12.41 21.07 -7.29
N TYR A 40 11.62 21.68 -8.16
CA TYR A 40 10.35 21.12 -8.59
C TYR A 40 10.57 20.16 -9.75
N VAL A 41 10.08 18.93 -9.61
CA VAL A 41 10.14 17.90 -10.65
C VAL A 41 8.70 17.46 -10.95
N ASP A 42 8.28 17.63 -12.19
CA ASP A 42 7.01 17.10 -12.69
C ASP A 42 7.26 15.74 -13.34
N VAL A 43 6.54 14.71 -12.90
CA VAL A 43 6.68 13.33 -13.39
C VAL A 43 5.42 12.98 -14.15
N ARG A 44 5.57 12.62 -15.42
CA ARG A 44 4.49 12.14 -16.29
C ARG A 44 4.81 10.72 -16.73
N ASP A 45 3.77 9.90 -16.82
CA ASP A 45 3.82 8.55 -17.41
C ASP A 45 4.73 7.52 -16.71
N ARG A 46 5.24 7.82 -15.50
CA ARG A 46 6.04 6.89 -14.70
C ARG A 46 5.61 6.88 -13.24
N ASP A 47 5.79 5.74 -12.58
CA ASP A 47 5.56 5.59 -11.15
C ASP A 47 6.46 6.51 -10.33
N MET A 48 5.85 7.30 -9.45
CA MET A 48 6.53 8.27 -8.60
C MET A 48 7.52 7.60 -7.65
N ALA A 49 7.22 6.41 -7.13
CA ALA A 49 8.12 5.70 -6.23
C ALA A 49 9.42 5.33 -6.93
N THR A 50 9.29 4.81 -8.15
CA THR A 50 10.40 4.42 -9.02
C THR A 50 11.24 5.64 -9.40
N VAL A 51 10.63 6.75 -9.81
CA VAL A 51 11.38 7.96 -10.18
C VAL A 51 12.16 8.54 -9.01
N VAL A 52 11.56 8.62 -7.81
CA VAL A 52 12.28 9.10 -6.62
C VAL A 52 13.44 8.17 -6.25
N LYS A 53 13.26 6.85 -6.44
CA LYS A 53 14.32 5.86 -6.22
C LYS A 53 15.47 6.05 -7.22
N ASP A 54 15.18 6.26 -8.50
CA ASP A 54 16.17 6.51 -9.55
C ASP A 54 16.95 7.81 -9.28
N ILE A 55 16.25 8.88 -8.91
CA ILE A 55 16.85 10.17 -8.54
C ILE A 55 17.76 9.99 -7.33
N ARG A 56 17.30 9.29 -6.29
CA ARG A 56 18.10 9.03 -5.08
C ARG A 56 19.38 8.25 -5.39
N ALA A 57 19.29 7.23 -6.25
CA ALA A 57 20.46 6.47 -6.68
C ALA A 57 21.46 7.36 -7.41
N LYS A 58 21.01 8.11 -8.42
CA LYS A 58 21.88 9.01 -9.19
C LYS A 58 22.51 10.11 -8.35
N ILE A 59 21.75 10.72 -7.44
CA ILE A 59 22.29 11.76 -6.54
C ILE A 59 23.38 11.18 -5.65
N ASN A 60 23.19 9.98 -5.11
CA ASN A 60 24.20 9.35 -4.25
C ASN A 60 25.45 8.93 -5.02
N ASP A 61 25.33 8.59 -6.31
CA ASP A 61 26.45 8.16 -7.15
C ASP A 61 27.22 9.32 -7.78
N GLU A 62 26.52 10.38 -8.20
CA GLU A 62 27.09 11.48 -9.01
C GLU A 62 27.36 12.76 -8.19
N ILE A 63 26.79 12.91 -6.99
CA ILE A 63 26.87 14.15 -6.21
C ILE A 63 27.44 13.88 -4.82
N GLU A 64 28.63 14.43 -4.56
CA GLU A 64 29.18 14.51 -3.21
C GLU A 64 28.55 15.70 -2.47
N LEU A 65 27.86 15.41 -1.36
CA LEU A 65 27.23 16.45 -0.54
C LEU A 65 28.26 17.09 0.39
N GLU A 66 28.39 18.40 0.31
CA GLU A 66 29.19 19.17 1.28
C GLU A 66 28.61 19.05 2.71
N SER A 67 29.48 19.14 3.72
CA SER A 67 29.09 18.96 5.11
C SER A 67 28.03 19.98 5.53
N GLY A 68 26.94 19.50 6.15
CA GLY A 68 25.84 20.35 6.63
C GLY A 68 24.65 20.43 5.69
N MET A 69 24.77 19.93 4.45
CA MET A 69 23.67 19.82 3.49
C MET A 69 22.91 18.50 3.68
N SER A 70 21.58 18.55 3.54
CA SER A 70 20.73 17.36 3.55
C SER A 70 19.66 17.47 2.48
N ILE A 71 19.50 16.42 1.67
CA ILE A 71 18.46 16.33 0.67
C ILE A 71 17.24 15.65 1.28
N ARG A 72 16.07 16.27 1.10
CA ARG A 72 14.77 15.69 1.49
C ARG A 72 13.87 15.66 0.26
N TYR A 73 13.24 14.50 0.05
CA TYR A 73 12.22 14.32 -0.97
C TYR A 73 10.86 14.58 -0.32
N SER A 74 10.16 15.63 -0.73
CA SER A 74 8.84 15.99 -0.20
C SER A 74 7.79 16.07 -1.32
N GLY A 75 6.56 16.42 -0.96
CA GLY A 75 5.39 16.42 -1.83
C GLY A 75 4.60 15.12 -1.73
N GLN A 76 4.03 14.66 -2.84
CA GLN A 76 3.15 13.48 -2.89
C GLN A 76 3.86 12.19 -2.46
N PHE A 77 5.16 12.07 -2.72
CA PHE A 77 5.95 10.91 -2.31
C PHE A 77 5.98 10.72 -0.79
N GLU A 78 6.09 11.79 -0.02
CA GLU A 78 6.11 11.72 1.45
C GLU A 78 4.78 11.18 2.01
N PHE A 79 3.66 11.61 1.44
CA PHE A 79 2.34 11.08 1.81
C PHE A 79 2.21 9.59 1.45
N MET A 80 2.70 9.20 0.26
CA MET A 80 2.68 7.81 -0.19
C MET A 80 3.57 6.91 0.67
N GLU A 81 4.78 7.36 1.04
CA GLU A 81 5.69 6.63 1.91
C GLU A 81 5.09 6.44 3.31
N ARG A 82 4.51 7.50 3.90
CA ARG A 82 3.79 7.42 5.18
C ARG A 82 2.59 6.47 5.11
N ALA A 83 1.81 6.51 4.03
CA ALA A 83 0.67 5.62 3.82
C ALA A 83 1.12 4.15 3.71
N ASN A 84 2.15 3.87 2.91
CA ASN A 84 2.73 2.53 2.76
C ASN A 84 3.31 2.01 4.08
N ALA A 85 3.98 2.86 4.86
CA ALA A 85 4.48 2.50 6.18
C ALA A 85 3.33 2.10 7.14
N LYS A 86 2.22 2.84 7.12
CA LYS A 86 1.02 2.47 7.89
C LYS A 86 0.41 1.15 7.40
N LEU A 87 0.24 0.97 6.08
CA LEU A 87 -0.32 -0.26 5.51
C LEU A 87 0.50 -1.50 5.88
N LYS A 88 1.83 -1.40 5.87
CA LYS A 88 2.73 -2.48 6.32
C LYS A 88 2.48 -2.92 7.75
N LEU A 89 1.97 -2.03 8.61
CA LEU A 89 1.63 -2.35 10.00
C LEU A 89 0.17 -2.77 10.16
N VAL A 90 -0.74 -2.10 9.46
CA VAL A 90 -2.19 -2.34 9.55
C VAL A 90 -2.57 -3.69 8.95
N VAL A 91 -2.03 -4.07 7.79
CA VAL A 91 -2.35 -5.33 7.11
C VAL A 91 -2.05 -6.58 7.97
N PRO A 92 -0.86 -6.74 8.58
CA PRO A 92 -0.63 -7.90 9.46
C PRO A 92 -1.48 -7.83 10.72
N ALA A 93 -1.72 -6.65 11.28
CA ALA A 93 -2.59 -6.49 12.45
C ALA A 93 -4.04 -6.96 12.17
N THR A 94 -4.60 -6.62 11.00
CA THR A 94 -5.96 -7.05 10.62
C THR A 94 -6.03 -8.56 10.38
N ILE A 95 -5.03 -9.15 9.74
CA ILE A 95 -4.94 -10.62 9.55
C ILE A 95 -4.92 -11.34 10.90
N VAL A 96 -4.15 -10.85 11.87
CA VAL A 96 -4.09 -11.42 13.22
C VAL A 96 -5.44 -11.31 13.92
N ILE A 97 -6.10 -10.15 13.85
CA ILE A 97 -7.42 -9.95 14.45
C ILE A 97 -8.45 -10.92 13.86
N ILE A 98 -8.50 -11.03 12.52
CA ILE A 98 -9.41 -11.97 11.84
C ILE A 98 -9.10 -13.40 12.26
N PHE A 99 -7.83 -13.78 12.31
CA PHE A 99 -7.41 -15.11 12.74
C PHE A 99 -7.87 -15.42 14.17
N VAL A 100 -7.71 -14.48 15.11
CA VAL A 100 -8.17 -14.64 16.51
C VAL A 100 -9.69 -14.80 16.58
N LEU A 101 -10.44 -13.99 15.82
CA LEU A 101 -11.91 -14.11 15.76
C LEU A 101 -12.34 -15.47 15.22
N LEU A 102 -11.73 -15.94 14.13
CA LEU A 102 -12.01 -17.26 13.57
C LEU A 102 -11.62 -18.39 14.55
N TYR A 103 -10.48 -18.26 15.21
CA TYR A 103 -10.05 -19.23 16.22
C TYR A 103 -11.03 -19.30 17.39
N LEU A 104 -11.60 -18.18 17.85
CA LEU A 104 -12.60 -18.19 18.92
C LEU A 104 -13.91 -18.87 18.51
N ILE A 105 -14.30 -18.74 17.23
CA ILE A 105 -15.51 -19.36 16.69
C ILE A 105 -15.35 -20.88 16.59
N PHE A 106 -14.27 -21.35 15.95
CA PHE A 106 -14.08 -22.76 15.62
C PHE A 106 -13.30 -23.55 16.67
N LYS A 107 -12.54 -22.86 17.54
CA LYS A 107 -11.62 -23.44 18.53
C LYS A 107 -10.60 -24.43 17.96
N ARG A 108 -10.38 -24.42 16.64
CA ARG A 108 -9.45 -25.32 15.94
C ARG A 108 -8.56 -24.55 14.98
N PHE A 109 -7.26 -24.64 15.19
CA PHE A 109 -6.25 -23.91 14.42
C PHE A 109 -6.32 -24.22 12.91
N SER A 110 -6.47 -25.49 12.56
CA SER A 110 -6.54 -25.92 11.16
C SER A 110 -7.75 -25.38 10.41
N GLU A 111 -8.90 -25.25 11.07
CA GLU A 111 -10.11 -24.71 10.44
C GLU A 111 -9.98 -23.21 10.20
N ALA A 112 -9.48 -22.47 11.19
CA ALA A 112 -9.23 -21.04 11.06
C ALA A 112 -8.20 -20.74 9.94
N LEU A 113 -7.14 -21.54 9.82
CA LEU A 113 -6.13 -21.37 8.78
C LEU A 113 -6.67 -21.70 7.38
N LEU A 114 -7.52 -22.72 7.25
CA LEU A 114 -8.17 -23.06 5.98
C LEU A 114 -9.05 -21.90 5.48
N ILE A 115 -9.84 -21.29 6.37
CA ILE A 115 -10.66 -20.12 6.02
C ILE A 115 -9.77 -18.91 5.72
N LEU A 116 -8.71 -18.69 6.50
CA LEU A 116 -7.78 -17.60 6.23
C LEU A 116 -7.08 -17.77 4.87
N ALA A 117 -6.82 -19.01 4.45
CA ALA A 117 -6.22 -19.31 3.16
C ALA A 117 -7.15 -19.00 1.99
N THR A 118 -8.48 -18.98 2.14
CA THR A 118 -9.39 -18.64 1.03
C THR A 118 -9.32 -17.16 0.63
N LEU A 119 -8.98 -16.28 1.58
CA LEU A 119 -8.85 -14.82 1.35
C LEU A 119 -7.86 -14.45 0.25
N PRO A 120 -6.57 -14.89 0.26
CA PRO A 120 -5.63 -14.57 -0.82
C PRO A 120 -6.07 -15.14 -2.17
N PHE A 121 -6.77 -16.28 -2.23
CA PHE A 121 -7.32 -16.81 -3.49
C PHE A 121 -8.42 -15.90 -4.05
N ALA A 122 -9.36 -15.45 -3.21
CA ALA A 122 -10.40 -14.52 -3.62
C ALA A 122 -9.81 -13.19 -4.12
N LEU A 123 -8.87 -12.62 -3.39
CA LEU A 123 -8.19 -11.38 -3.78
C LEU A 123 -7.43 -11.52 -5.10
N THR A 124 -6.73 -12.64 -5.30
CA THR A 124 -5.99 -12.91 -6.56
C THR A 124 -6.96 -12.97 -7.75
N GLY A 125 -8.11 -13.62 -7.61
CA GLY A 125 -9.15 -13.64 -8.65
C GLY A 125 -9.71 -12.25 -8.96
N GLY A 126 -9.93 -11.42 -7.94
CA GLY A 126 -10.37 -10.03 -8.13
C GLY A 126 -9.34 -9.18 -8.86
N VAL A 127 -8.05 -9.29 -8.51
CA VAL A 127 -6.96 -8.59 -9.20
C VAL A 127 -6.86 -9.03 -10.65
N TRP A 128 -6.98 -10.33 -10.93
CA TRP A 128 -7.00 -10.87 -12.29
C TRP A 128 -8.11 -10.26 -13.15
N ILE A 129 -9.32 -10.14 -12.61
CA ILE A 129 -10.45 -9.52 -13.31
C ILE A 129 -10.19 -8.04 -13.58
N LEU A 130 -9.67 -7.28 -12.60
CA LEU A 130 -9.35 -5.87 -12.82
C LEU A 130 -8.28 -5.69 -13.89
N TYR A 131 -7.28 -6.58 -13.91
CA TYR A 131 -6.24 -6.57 -14.93
C TYR A 131 -6.81 -6.86 -16.33
N LEU A 132 -7.67 -7.86 -16.47
CA LEU A 132 -8.30 -8.20 -17.76
C LEU A 132 -9.24 -7.10 -18.27
N LEU A 133 -9.87 -6.35 -17.37
CA LEU A 133 -10.77 -5.23 -17.71
C LEU A 133 -10.04 -3.88 -17.85
N ASP A 134 -8.72 -3.86 -17.68
CA ASP A 134 -7.88 -2.65 -17.70
C ASP A 134 -8.37 -1.56 -16.73
N TYR A 135 -8.79 -1.98 -15.54
CA TYR A 135 -9.28 -1.08 -14.48
C TYR A 135 -8.18 -0.72 -13.49
N ASN A 136 -8.14 0.56 -13.14
CA ASN A 136 -7.20 1.10 -12.17
C ASN A 136 -7.59 0.77 -10.72
N LEU A 137 -6.58 0.58 -9.86
CA LEU A 137 -6.78 0.50 -8.42
C LEU A 137 -7.23 1.87 -7.89
N SER A 138 -8.42 1.90 -7.32
CA SER A 138 -9.07 3.10 -6.80
C SER A 138 -9.73 2.79 -5.46
N VAL A 139 -10.24 3.83 -4.79
CA VAL A 139 -11.01 3.65 -3.55
C VAL A 139 -12.24 2.76 -3.79
N ALA A 140 -12.88 2.87 -4.96
CA ALA A 140 -14.04 2.06 -5.31
C ALA A 140 -13.70 0.56 -5.44
N THR A 141 -12.63 0.23 -6.17
CA THR A 141 -12.16 -1.16 -6.28
C THR A 141 -11.65 -1.68 -4.93
N GLY A 142 -11.06 -0.82 -4.09
CA GLY A 142 -10.70 -1.15 -2.71
C GLY A 142 -11.89 -1.56 -1.84
N ILE A 143 -13.01 -0.82 -1.89
CA ILE A 143 -14.25 -1.20 -1.19
C ILE A 143 -14.78 -2.54 -1.73
N GLY A 144 -14.70 -2.76 -3.05
CA GLY A 144 -15.04 -4.03 -3.68
C GLY A 144 -14.23 -5.21 -3.14
N PHE A 145 -12.92 -5.05 -2.95
CA PHE A 145 -12.07 -6.09 -2.34
C PHE A 145 -12.42 -6.39 -0.88
N ILE A 146 -12.81 -5.37 -0.11
CA ILE A 146 -13.27 -5.57 1.28
C ILE A 146 -14.57 -6.39 1.30
N ALA A 147 -15.52 -6.06 0.41
CA ALA A 147 -16.75 -6.82 0.27
C ALA A 147 -16.49 -8.27 -0.19
N LEU A 148 -15.61 -8.46 -1.17
CA LEU A 148 -15.19 -9.78 -1.65
C LEU A 148 -14.55 -10.63 -0.55
N ALA A 149 -13.70 -10.02 0.28
CA ALA A 149 -13.08 -10.68 1.42
C ALA A 149 -14.12 -11.17 2.44
N GLY A 150 -15.13 -10.35 2.75
CA GLY A 150 -16.23 -10.73 3.64
C GLY A 150 -17.04 -11.91 3.11
N VAL A 151 -17.49 -11.81 1.84
CA VAL A 151 -18.25 -12.87 1.16
C VAL A 151 -17.43 -14.16 1.06
N SER A 152 -16.13 -14.08 0.75
CA SER A 152 -15.26 -15.25 0.71
C SER A 152 -15.13 -15.92 2.07
N ALA A 153 -15.02 -15.14 3.16
CA ALA A 153 -14.94 -15.69 4.50
C ALA A 153 -16.25 -16.39 4.91
N GLU A 154 -17.40 -15.80 4.57
CA GLU A 154 -18.72 -16.40 4.80
C GLU A 154 -18.86 -17.76 4.08
N PHE A 155 -18.53 -17.82 2.79
CA PHE A 155 -18.55 -19.08 2.05
C PHE A 155 -17.59 -20.13 2.62
N GLY A 156 -16.39 -19.71 3.06
CA GLY A 156 -15.43 -20.59 3.74
C GLY A 156 -15.99 -21.19 5.02
N VAL A 157 -16.63 -20.36 5.86
CA VAL A 157 -17.28 -20.77 7.11
C VAL A 157 -18.43 -21.75 6.86
N ILE A 158 -19.33 -21.45 5.93
CA ILE A 158 -20.49 -22.29 5.61
C ILE A 158 -20.03 -23.65 5.09
N MET A 159 -19.07 -23.67 4.16
CA MET A 159 -18.52 -24.91 3.60
C MET A 159 -17.89 -25.78 4.69
N LEU A 160 -17.13 -25.17 5.60
CA LEU A 160 -16.47 -25.90 6.68
C LEU A 160 -17.49 -26.47 7.67
N LEU A 161 -18.52 -25.71 8.03
CA LEU A 161 -19.61 -26.18 8.88
C LEU A 161 -20.33 -27.38 8.26
N TYR A 162 -20.61 -27.33 6.96
CA TYR A 162 -21.23 -28.43 6.23
C TYR A 162 -20.36 -29.69 6.23
N LEU A 163 -19.06 -29.55 5.94
CA LEU A 163 -18.09 -30.65 5.98
C LEU A 163 -18.00 -31.30 7.37
N THR A 164 -17.92 -30.48 8.41
CA THR A 164 -17.86 -30.97 9.80
C THR A 164 -19.14 -31.69 10.19
N ASN A 165 -20.32 -31.17 9.83
CA ASN A 165 -21.60 -31.83 10.11
C ASN A 165 -21.74 -33.15 9.35
N ALA A 166 -21.44 -33.18 8.06
CA ALA A 166 -21.48 -34.40 7.24
C ALA A 166 -20.50 -35.47 7.75
N TRP A 167 -19.33 -35.06 8.24
CA TRP A 167 -18.36 -35.98 8.86
C TRP A 167 -18.88 -36.58 10.18
N VAL A 168 -19.50 -35.77 11.03
CA VAL A 168 -20.12 -36.23 12.29
C VAL A 168 -21.27 -37.19 12.02
N GLU A 169 -22.13 -36.91 11.04
CA GLU A 169 -23.22 -37.81 10.64
C GLU A 169 -22.69 -39.16 10.14
N ARG A 170 -21.65 -39.15 9.30
CA ARG A 170 -21.00 -40.38 8.81
C ARG A 170 -20.38 -41.21 9.93
N ASN A 171 -19.73 -40.56 10.89
CA ASN A 171 -19.17 -41.26 12.05
C ASN A 171 -20.25 -41.87 12.95
N LYS A 172 -21.40 -41.20 13.09
CA LYS A 172 -22.56 -41.75 13.82
C LYS A 172 -23.22 -42.91 13.07
N ALA A 173 -23.14 -42.94 11.74
CA ALA A 173 -23.65 -44.04 10.92
C ALA A 173 -22.72 -45.28 10.89
N GLY A 174 -21.56 -45.24 11.57
CA GLY A 174 -20.70 -46.43 11.75
C GLY A 174 -19.91 -46.86 10.50
N HIS A 175 -19.77 -45.99 9.50
CA HIS A 175 -18.96 -46.27 8.31
C HIS A 175 -17.48 -45.96 8.57
N PHE A 176 -16.83 -46.78 9.39
CA PHE A 176 -15.38 -46.80 9.51
C PHE A 176 -14.82 -47.86 8.55
N ASP A 177 -13.91 -47.42 7.68
CA ASP A 177 -13.06 -48.23 6.80
C ASP A 177 -13.76 -49.16 5.80
N GLU A 178 -13.87 -48.70 4.55
CA GLU A 178 -13.66 -49.63 3.42
C GLU A 178 -13.13 -48.91 2.17
N PRO A 179 -11.96 -49.28 1.63
CA PRO A 179 -11.50 -48.85 0.30
C PRO A 179 -12.34 -49.46 -0.85
N ALA A 180 -13.48 -50.09 -0.56
CA ALA A 180 -14.33 -50.77 -1.53
C ALA A 180 -15.35 -49.88 -2.26
N LEU A 181 -15.41 -48.56 -2.00
CA LEU A 181 -16.41 -47.68 -2.63
C LEU A 181 -15.92 -46.85 -3.83
N LEU A 182 -14.70 -47.08 -4.34
CA LEU A 182 -14.30 -46.54 -5.65
C LEU A 182 -15.03 -47.23 -6.82
N GLY A 183 -15.65 -48.40 -6.60
CA GLY A 183 -16.35 -49.15 -7.65
C GLY A 183 -17.85 -48.84 -7.80
N ARG A 184 -18.52 -48.27 -6.79
CA ARG A 184 -19.98 -48.05 -6.83
C ARG A 184 -20.41 -46.60 -7.07
N SER A 185 -19.61 -45.60 -6.71
CA SER A 185 -19.97 -44.19 -6.93
C SER A 185 -19.82 -43.73 -8.39
N VAL A 186 -19.13 -44.50 -9.24
CA VAL A 186 -19.06 -44.24 -10.70
C VAL A 186 -20.31 -44.75 -11.44
N ARG A 187 -21.16 -45.58 -10.81
CA ARG A 187 -22.37 -46.13 -11.47
C ARG A 187 -23.68 -45.41 -11.13
N GLU A 188 -23.73 -44.60 -10.09
CA GLU A 188 -24.96 -43.92 -9.67
C GLU A 188 -25.23 -42.48 -10.18
N PRO A 189 -24.46 -41.85 -11.10
CA PRO A 189 -24.97 -40.62 -11.75
C PRO A 189 -26.10 -40.89 -12.75
N CYS A 190 -26.27 -42.13 -13.22
CA CYS A 190 -27.17 -42.46 -14.33
C CYS A 190 -28.64 -42.72 -13.96
N SER A 191 -28.99 -42.87 -12.67
CA SER A 191 -30.38 -43.12 -12.25
C SER A 191 -31.10 -41.91 -11.65
N ALA A 192 -30.37 -40.81 -11.35
CA ALA A 192 -30.94 -39.59 -10.79
C ALA A 192 -31.36 -38.55 -11.85
N PHE A 193 -30.89 -38.68 -13.10
CA PHE A 193 -31.32 -37.84 -14.22
C PHE A 193 -32.43 -38.55 -14.99
N GLY A 194 -33.68 -38.36 -14.53
CA GLY A 194 -34.88 -38.96 -15.11
C GLY A 194 -35.14 -38.54 -16.57
N LEU A 195 -34.43 -39.17 -17.51
CA LEU A 195 -34.79 -39.22 -18.93
C LEU A 195 -35.24 -40.65 -19.24
N ARG A 196 -36.57 -40.82 -19.27
CA ARG A 196 -37.22 -41.86 -20.06
C ARG A 196 -37.59 -41.28 -21.41
#